data_AF-A0A3T0EDN4-F1
#
_entry.id   AF-A0A3T0EDN4-F1
#
_cell.length_a   1.000
_cell.length_b   1.000
_cell.length_c   1.000
_cell.angle_alpha   90.00
_cell.angle_beta   90.00
_cell.angle_gamma   90.00
#
_symmetry.space_group_name_H-M   'P 1'
#
loop_
_entity.id
_entity.type
_entity.pdbx_description
1 polymer ?
#
loop_
_entity_poly.entity_id
_entity_poly.type
_entity_poly.pdbx_seq_one_letter_code
_entity_poly.pdbx_strand_id
1 'polypeptide(L)'
;MMGRGGGLAGDPYRTATAMISGGQCDTALPILVCLARQGPGYEMALHDAGVCHGRQGDEDLQQDAWLRAASAGWGASQAALAQHYFDAGDMEAAAVWAGIYQRNLRERSLGLNRLQPAVLNAAARLDDESRAAVQGRVEQFRSYPLTAELTGPDCLRVIGRPDVSGPRPGGGRRGPGRSAGAAQAGGGA
;
A
#
# COMPACT_ATOMS: atom_id res chain seq x y z
N MET A 1 14.29 7.54 -16.05
CA MET A 1 13.84 8.93 -16.24
C MET A 1 13.03 9.32 -15.01
N MET A 2 13.61 10.10 -14.08
CA MET A 2 12.93 10.59 -12.88
C MET A 2 12.51 12.04 -13.14
N GLY A 3 11.20 12.27 -13.28
CA GLY A 3 10.63 13.60 -13.45
C GLY A 3 10.67 14.40 -12.15
N ARG A 4 11.33 15.57 -12.21
CA ARG A 4 11.25 16.65 -11.21
C ARG A 4 9.94 17.43 -11.39
N GLY A 5 9.32 17.82 -10.28
CA GLY A 5 8.58 19.09 -10.18
C GLY A 5 7.08 18.98 -9.91
N GLY A 6 6.69 19.11 -8.64
CA GLY A 6 5.32 19.39 -8.19
C GLY A 6 5.32 19.61 -6.68
N GLY A 7 5.14 20.85 -6.24
CA GLY A 7 5.31 21.27 -4.85
C GLY A 7 4.26 20.73 -3.88
N LEU A 8 4.70 20.49 -2.64
CA LEU A 8 3.94 20.47 -1.37
C LEU A 8 2.70 19.57 -1.21
N ALA A 9 2.29 18.79 -2.22
CA ALA A 9 1.45 17.62 -1.97
C ALA A 9 2.36 16.54 -1.36
N GLY A 10 2.35 16.44 -0.01
CA GLY A 10 3.14 15.45 0.70
C GLY A 10 2.89 14.03 0.18
N ASP A 11 3.87 13.15 0.35
CA ASP A 11 3.73 11.72 0.04
C ASP A 11 2.42 11.19 0.69
N PRO A 12 1.40 10.80 -0.10
CA PRO A 12 0.09 10.43 0.42
C PRO A 12 0.18 9.25 1.40
N TYR A 13 1.16 8.36 1.21
CA TYR A 13 1.38 7.25 2.12
C TYR A 13 1.92 7.74 3.48
N ARG A 14 2.88 8.68 3.48
CA ARG A 14 3.38 9.31 4.72
C ARG A 14 2.29 10.09 5.45
N THR A 15 1.40 10.74 4.71
CA THR A 15 0.23 11.43 5.29
C THR A 15 -0.71 10.42 5.96
N ALA A 16 -1.05 9.33 5.27
CA ALA A 16 -1.92 8.30 5.81
C ALA A 16 -1.32 7.63 7.06
N THR A 17 -0.03 7.29 7.06
CA THR A 17 0.63 6.68 8.23
C THR A 17 0.68 7.61 9.45
N ALA A 18 0.83 8.92 9.24
CA ALA A 18 0.70 9.90 10.32
C ALA A 18 -0.73 9.92 10.91
N MET A 19 -1.76 9.83 10.06
CA MET A 19 -3.16 9.72 10.49
C MET A 19 -3.40 8.43 11.30
N ILE A 20 -2.91 7.27 10.84
CA ILE A 20 -2.99 5.99 11.59
C ILE A 20 -2.34 6.12 12.97
N SER A 21 -1.18 6.76 13.04
CA SER A 21 -0.44 6.96 14.29
C SER A 21 -1.21 7.87 15.26
N GLY A 22 -1.99 8.82 14.75
CA GLY A 22 -2.92 9.65 15.51
C GLY A 22 -4.30 9.02 15.78
N GLY A 23 -4.51 7.75 15.43
CA GLY A 23 -5.79 7.04 15.62
C GLY A 23 -6.88 7.40 14.58
N GLN A 24 -6.55 8.16 13.54
CA GLN A 24 -7.50 8.67 12.54
C GLN A 24 -7.68 7.68 11.38
N CYS A 25 -8.10 6.46 11.69
CA CYS A 25 -8.25 5.41 10.68
C CYS A 25 -9.34 5.74 9.64
N ASP A 26 -10.43 6.38 10.04
CA ASP A 26 -11.50 6.80 9.12
C ASP A 26 -10.97 7.73 8.02
N THR A 27 -10.05 8.63 8.37
CA THR A 27 -9.44 9.57 7.42
C THR A 27 -8.33 8.93 6.59
N ALA A 28 -7.55 8.02 7.19
CA ALA A 28 -6.43 7.36 6.53
C ALA A 28 -6.89 6.33 5.48
N LEU A 29 -7.95 5.58 5.78
CA LEU A 29 -8.36 4.41 5.02
C LEU A 29 -8.64 4.71 3.53
N PRO A 30 -9.38 5.77 3.15
CA PRO A 30 -9.59 6.10 1.73
C PRO A 30 -8.28 6.35 0.97
N ILE A 31 -7.27 6.94 1.62
CA ILE A 31 -5.94 7.18 1.03
C ILE A 31 -5.22 5.84 0.81
N LEU A 32 -5.20 4.97 1.82
CA LEU A 32 -4.53 3.67 1.77
C LEU A 32 -5.14 2.76 0.69
N VAL A 33 -6.48 2.68 0.64
CA VAL A 33 -7.20 1.90 -0.38
C VAL A 33 -6.92 2.44 -1.78
N CYS A 34 -6.90 3.77 -1.94
CA CYS A 34 -6.55 4.40 -3.20
C CYS A 34 -5.11 4.07 -3.65
N LEU A 35 -4.15 4.09 -2.71
CA LEU A 35 -2.77 3.72 -3.00
C LEU A 35 -2.62 2.24 -3.35
N ALA A 36 -3.27 1.34 -2.61
CA ALA A 36 -3.23 -0.09 -2.88
C ALA A 36 -3.72 -0.45 -4.30
N ARG A 37 -4.68 0.31 -4.84
CA ARG A 37 -5.18 0.16 -6.22
C ARG A 37 -4.17 0.58 -7.30
N GLN A 38 -3.09 1.26 -6.96
CA GLN A 38 -2.03 1.63 -7.92
C GLN A 38 -1.19 0.42 -8.36
N GLY A 39 -1.35 -0.75 -7.71
CA GLY A 39 -0.71 -2.00 -8.12
C GLY A 39 0.59 -2.30 -7.35
N PRO A 40 1.58 -2.92 -8.00
CA PRO A 40 2.77 -3.42 -7.31
C PRO A 40 3.55 -2.32 -6.58
N GLY A 41 4.05 -2.63 -5.38
CA GLY A 41 4.79 -1.70 -4.53
C GLY A 41 3.94 -0.97 -3.49
N TYR A 42 2.62 -1.14 -3.50
CA TYR A 42 1.69 -0.56 -2.53
C TYR A 42 1.11 -1.60 -1.55
N GLU A 43 1.77 -2.74 -1.39
CA GLU A 43 1.33 -3.80 -0.47
C GLU A 43 1.34 -3.33 0.99
N MET A 44 2.26 -2.41 1.32
CA MET A 44 2.32 -1.76 2.62
C MET A 44 1.08 -0.90 2.90
N ALA A 45 0.56 -0.17 1.89
CA ALA A 45 -0.67 0.60 2.05
C ALA A 45 -1.88 -0.31 2.31
N LEU A 46 -1.93 -1.46 1.62
CA LEU A 46 -2.98 -2.44 1.83
C LEU A 46 -2.88 -3.12 3.21
N HIS A 47 -1.67 -3.41 3.69
CA HIS A 47 -1.45 -3.88 5.06
C HIS A 47 -2.01 -2.90 6.11
N ASP A 48 -1.67 -1.62 5.96
CA ASP A 48 -2.10 -0.57 6.86
C ASP A 48 -3.62 -0.32 6.78
N ALA A 49 -4.23 -0.50 5.61
CA ALA A 49 -5.69 -0.51 5.48
C ALA A 49 -6.31 -1.61 6.34
N GLY A 50 -5.72 -2.82 6.32
CA GLY A 50 -6.15 -3.92 7.20
C GLY A 50 -6.01 -3.59 8.69
N VAL A 51 -4.92 -2.91 9.10
CA VAL A 51 -4.78 -2.43 10.48
C VAL A 51 -5.92 -1.48 10.86
N CYS A 52 -6.33 -0.60 9.95
CA CYS A 52 -7.43 0.32 10.22
C CYS A 52 -8.79 -0.38 10.28
N HIS A 53 -9.07 -1.33 9.38
CA HIS A 53 -10.27 -2.16 9.46
C HIS A 53 -10.37 -2.88 10.81
N GLY A 54 -9.28 -3.48 11.30
CA GLY A 54 -9.28 -4.13 12.61
C GLY A 54 -9.56 -3.19 13.78
N ARG A 55 -9.09 -1.93 13.71
CA ARG A 55 -9.41 -0.90 14.72
C ARG A 55 -10.86 -0.44 14.67
N GLN A 56 -11.51 -0.56 13.51
CA GLN A 56 -12.92 -0.24 13.31
C GLN A 56 -13.84 -1.43 13.64
N GLY A 57 -13.28 -2.63 13.88
CA GLY A 57 -14.03 -3.86 14.13
C GLY A 57 -14.45 -4.60 12.85
N ASP A 58 -13.94 -4.20 11.69
CA ASP A 58 -14.23 -4.83 10.39
C ASP A 58 -13.28 -6.02 10.13
N GLU A 59 -13.44 -7.11 10.88
CA GLU A 59 -12.53 -8.27 10.82
C GLU A 59 -12.41 -8.89 9.41
N ASP A 60 -13.53 -8.97 8.67
CA ASP A 60 -13.54 -9.50 7.30
C ASP A 60 -12.68 -8.66 6.35
N LEU A 61 -12.80 -7.32 6.43
CA LEU A 61 -12.04 -6.39 5.59
C LEU A 61 -10.57 -6.34 6.01
N GLN A 62 -10.30 -6.48 7.31
CA GLN A 62 -8.94 -6.63 7.82
C GLN A 62 -8.26 -7.88 7.24
N GLN A 63 -8.94 -9.02 7.30
CA GLN A 63 -8.41 -10.28 6.81
C GLN A 63 -8.23 -10.26 5.29
N ASP A 64 -9.19 -9.73 4.50
CA ASP A 64 -9.03 -9.58 3.05
C ASP A 64 -7.82 -8.73 2.68
N ALA A 65 -7.69 -7.55 3.31
CA ALA A 65 -6.58 -6.65 3.06
C ALA A 65 -5.23 -7.31 3.39
N TRP A 66 -5.14 -8.00 4.52
CA TRP A 66 -3.95 -8.76 4.88
C TRP A 66 -3.68 -9.92 3.94
N LEU A 67 -4.70 -10.69 3.54
CA LEU A 67 -4.57 -11.81 2.61
C LEU A 67 -4.00 -11.35 1.26
N ARG A 68 -4.54 -10.28 0.71
CA ARG A 68 -4.07 -9.72 -0.57
C ARG A 68 -2.65 -9.20 -0.48
N ALA A 69 -2.31 -8.44 0.57
CA ALA A 69 -0.94 -7.95 0.77
C ALA A 69 0.06 -9.10 1.03
N ALA A 70 -0.32 -10.10 1.83
CA ALA A 70 0.51 -11.26 2.14
C ALA A 70 0.77 -12.12 0.89
N SER A 71 -0.28 -12.32 0.09
CA SER A 71 -0.21 -13.01 -1.21
C SER A 71 0.68 -12.24 -2.20
N ALA A 72 0.72 -10.92 -2.13
CA ALA A 72 1.66 -10.08 -2.89
C ALA A 72 3.09 -10.09 -2.35
N GLY A 73 3.37 -10.84 -1.27
CA GLY A 73 4.72 -11.01 -0.72
C GLY A 73 5.05 -10.06 0.44
N TRP A 74 4.08 -9.31 0.96
CA TRP A 74 4.31 -8.40 2.07
C TRP A 74 4.46 -9.14 3.40
N GLY A 75 5.69 -9.18 3.92
CA GLY A 75 6.06 -9.95 5.10
C GLY A 75 5.27 -9.58 6.36
N ALA A 76 4.96 -8.30 6.58
CA ALA A 76 4.17 -7.90 7.75
C ALA A 76 2.74 -8.48 7.72
N SER A 77 2.11 -8.57 6.54
CA SER A 77 0.80 -9.21 6.41
C SER A 77 0.88 -10.73 6.51
N GLN A 78 1.96 -11.35 6.02
CA GLN A 78 2.18 -12.80 6.23
C GLN A 78 2.28 -13.13 7.72
N ALA A 79 3.02 -12.31 8.48
CA ALA A 79 3.11 -12.45 9.93
C ALA A 79 1.75 -12.19 10.62
N ALA A 80 1.03 -11.16 10.20
CA ALA A 80 -0.28 -10.82 10.76
C ALA A 80 -1.31 -11.94 10.55
N LEU A 81 -1.35 -12.56 9.36
CA LEU A 81 -2.21 -13.72 9.09
C LEU A 81 -1.82 -14.93 9.93
N ALA A 82 -0.52 -15.23 10.03
CA ALA A 82 -0.05 -16.34 10.85
C ALA A 82 -0.49 -16.18 12.31
N GLN A 83 -0.39 -14.97 12.87
CA GLN A 83 -0.87 -14.66 14.21
C GLN A 83 -2.40 -14.77 14.30
N HIS A 84 -3.13 -14.18 13.36
CA HIS A 84 -4.59 -14.23 13.33
C HIS A 84 -5.14 -15.67 13.34
N TYR A 85 -4.63 -16.54 12.46
CA TYR A 85 -5.06 -17.95 12.44
C TYR A 85 -4.64 -18.71 13.69
N PHE A 86 -3.48 -18.40 14.26
CA PHE A 86 -3.03 -19.00 15.51
C PHE A 86 -3.98 -18.67 16.66
N ASP A 87 -4.39 -17.40 16.77
CA ASP A 87 -5.31 -16.92 17.80
C ASP A 87 -6.72 -17.51 17.60
N ALA A 88 -7.14 -17.73 16.36
CA ALA A 88 -8.38 -18.41 16.01
C ALA A 88 -8.34 -19.94 16.23
N GLY A 89 -7.17 -20.52 16.55
CA GLY A 89 -7.00 -21.96 16.75
C GLY A 89 -6.80 -22.76 15.46
N ASP A 90 -6.75 -22.11 14.29
CA ASP A 90 -6.43 -22.74 13.00
C ASP A 90 -4.92 -22.91 12.85
N MET A 91 -4.40 -23.97 13.48
CA MET A 91 -2.96 -24.26 13.50
C MET A 91 -2.39 -24.57 12.12
N GLU A 92 -3.20 -25.11 11.19
CA GLU A 92 -2.74 -25.41 9.83
C GLU A 92 -2.51 -24.11 9.05
N ALA A 93 -3.50 -23.22 9.01
CA ALA A 93 -3.36 -21.93 8.33
C ALA A 93 -2.27 -21.07 8.97
N ALA A 94 -2.18 -21.08 10.31
CA ALA A 94 -1.11 -20.40 11.04
C ALA A 94 0.28 -20.90 10.61
N ALA A 95 0.46 -22.23 10.54
CA ALA A 95 1.72 -22.85 10.14
C ALA A 95 2.10 -22.54 8.69
N VAL A 96 1.12 -22.51 7.77
CA VAL A 96 1.35 -22.13 6.37
C VAL A 96 1.88 -20.70 6.28
N TRP A 97 1.19 -19.73 6.88
CA TRP A 97 1.61 -18.33 6.81
C TRP A 97 2.90 -18.06 7.56
N ALA A 98 3.15 -18.74 8.70
CA ALA A 98 4.42 -18.66 9.41
C ALA A 98 5.59 -19.20 8.56
N GLY A 99 5.42 -20.34 7.89
CA GLY A 99 6.42 -20.91 6.98
C GLY A 99 6.71 -20.02 5.76
N ILE A 100 5.67 -19.40 5.18
CA ILE A 100 5.83 -18.42 4.10
C ILE A 100 6.62 -17.20 4.60
N TYR A 101 6.26 -16.64 5.76
CA TYR A 101 6.95 -15.50 6.37
C TYR A 101 8.44 -15.79 6.63
N GLN A 102 8.75 -16.95 7.20
CA GLN A 102 10.14 -17.37 7.49
C GLN A 102 11.01 -17.45 6.22
N ARG A 103 10.41 -17.65 5.04
CA ARG A 103 11.11 -17.69 3.74
C ARG A 103 11.12 -16.35 3.02
N ASN A 104 10.48 -15.32 3.57
CA ASN A 104 10.42 -13.99 2.96
C ASN A 104 11.81 -13.33 2.92
N LEU A 105 12.38 -13.20 1.71
CA LEU A 105 13.75 -12.69 1.53
C LEU A 105 13.93 -11.26 2.04
N ARG A 106 12.91 -10.40 1.89
CA ARG A 106 12.97 -9.01 2.35
C ARG A 106 13.10 -8.97 3.87
N GLU A 107 12.21 -9.65 4.60
CA GLU A 107 12.24 -9.67 6.06
C GLU A 107 13.55 -10.28 6.59
N ARG A 108 14.01 -11.39 5.98
CA ARG A 108 15.29 -12.02 6.30
C ARG A 108 16.48 -11.09 6.08
N SER A 109 16.53 -10.39 4.94
CA SER A 109 17.62 -9.44 4.64
C SER A 109 17.69 -8.26 5.60
N LEU A 110 16.55 -7.91 6.20
CA LEU A 110 16.44 -6.84 7.20
C LEU A 110 16.62 -7.35 8.64
N GLY A 111 16.79 -8.67 8.84
CA GLY A 111 16.89 -9.28 10.16
C GLY A 111 15.62 -9.13 11.00
N LEU A 112 14.46 -8.93 10.36
CA LEU A 112 13.21 -8.71 11.06
C LEU A 112 12.58 -10.05 11.45
N ASN A 113 12.14 -10.15 12.70
CA ASN A 113 11.30 -11.24 13.19
C ASN A 113 10.09 -10.66 13.91
N ARG A 114 8.92 -10.79 13.27
CA ARG A 114 7.64 -10.24 13.75
C ARG A 114 6.79 -11.26 14.49
N LEU A 115 7.11 -12.54 14.36
CA LEU A 115 6.30 -13.62 14.93
C LEU A 115 6.81 -14.03 16.30
N GLN A 116 5.88 -14.27 17.21
CA GLN A 116 6.19 -14.87 18.50
C GLN A 116 6.68 -16.32 18.32
N PRO A 117 7.54 -16.83 19.22
CA PRO A 117 8.00 -18.21 19.14
C PRO A 117 6.88 -19.26 19.08
N ALA A 118 5.75 -19.03 19.75
CA ALA A 118 4.61 -19.94 19.72
C ALA A 118 4.01 -20.07 18.29
N VAL A 119 3.89 -18.97 17.56
CA VAL A 119 3.36 -18.95 16.19
C VAL A 119 4.36 -19.54 15.21
N LEU A 120 5.65 -19.24 15.37
CA LEU A 120 6.72 -19.84 14.56
C LEU A 120 6.76 -21.37 14.66
N ASN A 121 6.32 -21.92 15.81
CA ASN A 121 6.27 -23.35 16.08
C ASN A 121 4.87 -23.96 15.86
N ALA A 122 3.94 -23.28 15.19
CA ALA A 122 2.60 -23.81 14.94
C ALA A 122 2.62 -25.19 14.25
N ALA A 123 3.54 -25.39 13.29
CA ALA A 123 3.72 -26.66 12.58
C ALA A 123 4.10 -27.85 13.50
N ALA A 124 4.71 -27.59 14.65
CA ALA A 124 5.07 -28.64 15.61
C ALA A 124 3.87 -29.18 16.39
N ARG A 125 2.73 -28.47 16.34
CA ARG A 125 1.46 -28.89 16.96
C ARG A 125 0.59 -29.75 16.05
N LEU A 126 0.99 -29.90 14.80
CA LEU A 126 0.30 -30.71 13.79
C LEU A 126 0.82 -32.15 13.84
N ASP A 127 -0.01 -33.10 13.43
CA ASP A 127 0.44 -34.45 13.08
C ASP A 127 1.35 -34.44 11.83
N ASP A 128 1.97 -35.58 11.54
CA ASP A 128 2.97 -35.67 10.47
C ASP A 128 2.37 -35.49 9.07
N GLU A 129 1.13 -35.96 8.84
CA GLU A 129 0.43 -35.78 7.57
C GLU A 129 0.13 -34.30 7.30
N SER A 130 -0.48 -33.62 8.25
CA SER A 130 -0.79 -32.19 8.19
C SER A 130 0.48 -31.36 8.06
N ARG A 131 1.55 -31.71 8.78
CA ARG A 131 2.84 -31.02 8.68
C ARG A 131 3.45 -31.16 7.29
N ALA A 132 3.38 -32.35 6.68
CA ALA A 132 3.84 -32.56 5.30
C ALA A 132 3.01 -31.75 4.28
N ALA A 133 1.69 -31.71 4.45
CA ALA A 133 0.79 -30.90 3.62
C ALA A 133 1.11 -29.40 3.71
N VAL A 134 1.27 -28.88 4.93
CA VAL A 134 1.69 -27.49 5.18
C VAL A 134 3.02 -27.18 4.49
N GLN A 135 4.02 -28.05 4.64
CA GLN A 135 5.33 -27.86 4.01
C GLN A 135 5.20 -27.80 2.48
N GLY A 136 4.40 -28.68 1.88
CA GLY A 136 4.11 -28.66 0.44
C GLY A 136 3.47 -27.34 -0.01
N ARG A 137 2.49 -26.82 0.74
CA ARG A 137 1.85 -25.52 0.46
C ARG A 137 2.84 -24.36 0.56
N VAL A 138 3.69 -24.35 1.59
CA VAL A 138 4.76 -23.35 1.77
C VAL A 138 5.74 -23.39 0.59
N GLU A 139 6.16 -24.57 0.15
CA GLU A 139 7.08 -24.76 -0.99
C GLU A 139 6.49 -24.29 -2.32
N GLN A 140 5.20 -24.51 -2.52
CA GLN A 140 4.46 -24.11 -3.72
C GLN A 140 4.08 -22.63 -3.74
N PHE A 141 4.11 -21.94 -2.59
CA PHE A 141 3.74 -20.53 -2.53
C PHE A 141 4.55 -19.68 -3.51
N ARG A 142 3.85 -18.83 -4.26
CA ARG A 142 4.41 -17.80 -5.15
C ARG A 142 3.70 -16.51 -4.82
N SER A 143 4.44 -15.40 -4.84
CA SER A 143 3.81 -14.09 -4.66
C SER A 143 3.04 -13.69 -5.90
N TYR A 144 1.85 -13.14 -5.71
CA TYR A 144 0.99 -12.59 -6.75
C TYR A 144 0.93 -11.06 -6.57
N PRO A 145 1.69 -10.29 -7.35
CA PRO A 145 1.71 -8.84 -7.22
C PRO A 145 0.31 -8.23 -7.31
N LEU A 146 0.10 -7.12 -6.61
CA LEU A 146 -1.16 -6.38 -6.73
C LEU A 146 -1.39 -5.95 -8.18
N THR A 147 -2.62 -6.08 -8.65
CA THR A 147 -3.00 -5.59 -9.98
C THR A 147 -3.33 -4.11 -9.90
N ALA A 148 -2.75 -3.32 -10.79
CA ALA A 148 -3.08 -1.91 -10.91
C ALA A 148 -4.49 -1.75 -11.50
N GLU A 149 -5.32 -0.95 -10.84
CA GLU A 149 -6.64 -0.54 -11.33
C GLU A 149 -6.56 0.87 -11.90
N LEU A 150 -7.45 1.19 -12.85
CA LEU A 150 -7.55 2.55 -13.36
C LEU A 150 -7.92 3.49 -12.21
N THR A 151 -7.07 4.49 -11.98
CA THR A 151 -7.26 5.45 -10.90
C THR A 151 -8.43 6.38 -11.24
N GLY A 152 -9.58 6.16 -10.61
CA GLY A 152 -10.74 7.03 -10.75
C GLY A 152 -10.54 8.42 -10.13
N PRO A 153 -11.40 9.39 -10.49
CA PRO A 153 -11.32 10.76 -10.00
C PRO A 153 -11.43 10.87 -8.47
N ASP A 154 -12.15 9.96 -7.81
CA ASP A 154 -12.25 9.95 -6.35
C ASP A 154 -10.93 9.58 -5.67
N CYS A 155 -10.19 8.64 -6.24
CA CYS A 155 -8.85 8.25 -5.78
C CYS A 155 -7.87 9.42 -5.97
N LEU A 156 -7.89 10.06 -7.15
CA LEU A 156 -7.09 11.26 -7.42
C LEU A 156 -7.37 12.41 -6.43
N ARG A 157 -8.62 12.59 -6.03
CA ARG A 157 -9.02 13.61 -5.04
C ARG A 157 -8.38 13.34 -3.67
N VAL A 158 -8.42 12.10 -3.18
CA VAL A 158 -7.90 11.76 -1.84
C VAL A 158 -6.37 11.77 -1.75
N ILE A 159 -5.65 11.52 -2.85
CA ILE A 159 -4.17 11.60 -2.86
C ILE A 159 -3.64 12.99 -3.23
N GLY A 160 -4.50 14.02 -3.22
CA GLY A 160 -4.08 15.40 -3.49
C GLY A 160 -3.65 15.66 -4.94
N ARG A 161 -4.20 14.89 -5.89
CA ARG A 161 -4.03 15.12 -7.34
C ARG A 161 -5.35 15.52 -8.00
N PRO A 162 -6.00 16.62 -7.59
CA PRO A 162 -7.29 17.02 -8.16
C PRO A 162 -7.22 17.40 -9.64
N ASP A 163 -6.02 17.53 -10.23
CA ASP A 163 -5.79 18.24 -11.49
C ASP A 163 -5.33 17.36 -12.67
N VAL A 164 -5.85 16.13 -12.79
CA VAL A 164 -5.89 15.47 -14.12
C VAL A 164 -7.03 16.12 -14.91
N SER A 165 -6.84 17.40 -15.23
CA SER A 165 -7.61 18.11 -16.23
C SER A 165 -7.49 17.33 -17.54
N GLY A 166 -8.59 16.70 -17.99
CA GLY A 166 -8.68 16.14 -19.32
C GLY A 166 -8.33 17.17 -20.41
N PRO A 167 -8.14 16.74 -21.67
CA PRO A 167 -7.84 17.65 -22.77
C PRO A 167 -8.87 18.78 -22.78
N ARG A 168 -8.44 20.01 -22.48
CA ARG A 168 -9.30 21.19 -22.59
C ARG A 168 -9.78 21.26 -24.04
N PRO A 169 -11.08 21.08 -24.34
CA PRO A 169 -11.57 21.27 -25.69
C PRO A 169 -11.53 22.77 -25.97
N GLY A 170 -10.78 23.18 -26.99
CA GLY A 170 -11.07 24.43 -27.70
C GLY A 170 -10.72 25.73 -26.97
N GLY A 171 -9.44 25.95 -26.65
CA GLY A 171 -8.90 27.31 -26.48
C GLY A 171 -8.60 27.97 -27.84
N GLY A 172 -9.62 28.11 -28.68
CA GLY A 172 -9.50 28.77 -29.98
C GLY A 172 -9.34 30.29 -29.86
N ARG A 173 -8.22 30.80 -30.40
CA ARG A 173 -8.02 32.10 -31.09
C ARG A 173 -8.55 33.41 -30.47
N ARG A 174 -7.62 34.36 -30.31
CA ARG A 174 -7.59 35.75 -30.87
C ARG A 174 -6.27 36.37 -30.35
N GLY A 175 -5.24 36.65 -31.12
CA GLY A 175 -5.13 37.60 -32.23
C GLY A 175 -3.94 38.56 -31.91
N PRO A 176 -3.17 39.07 -32.89
CA PRO A 176 -1.88 39.73 -32.66
C PRO A 176 -2.04 41.24 -32.39
N GLY A 177 -1.34 41.76 -31.37
CA GLY A 177 -1.26 43.19 -31.07
C GLY A 177 0.20 43.66 -31.10
N ARG A 178 0.64 44.16 -32.25
CA ARG A 178 1.85 44.98 -32.40
C ARG A 178 1.54 46.42 -31.97
N SER A 179 2.39 46.98 -31.11
CA SER A 179 2.67 48.43 -30.98
C SER A 179 3.81 48.54 -29.95
N ALA A 180 5.08 48.73 -30.32
CA ALA A 180 5.73 49.89 -30.97
C ALA A 180 5.56 51.20 -30.17
N GLY A 181 6.71 51.69 -29.66
CA GLY A 181 6.91 53.04 -29.10
C GLY A 181 7.47 52.99 -27.68
N ALA A 182 8.46 53.77 -27.27
CA ALA A 182 9.42 54.64 -27.94
C ALA A 182 10.53 54.91 -26.90
N ALA A 183 11.77 55.04 -27.35
CA ALA A 183 12.88 55.53 -26.54
C ALA A 183 12.63 57.01 -26.16
N GLN A 184 12.95 57.39 -24.93
CA GLN A 184 13.10 58.80 -24.56
C GLN A 184 14.44 58.98 -23.83
N ALA A 185 15.34 59.68 -24.53
CA ALA A 185 16.58 60.23 -24.02
C ALA A 185 16.36 61.73 -23.74
N GLY A 186 16.95 62.22 -22.65
CA GLY A 186 17.07 63.62 -22.25
C GLY A 186 17.58 63.64 -20.80
N GLY A 187 18.65 64.30 -20.39
CA GLY A 187 19.38 65.43 -20.97
C GLY A 187 19.14 66.67 -20.10
N GLY A 188 20.13 67.04 -19.28
CA GLY A 188 20.18 68.26 -18.44
C GLY A 188 20.53 67.92 -16.98
N ALA A 189 21.50 68.54 -16.30
CA ALA A 189 22.36 69.70 -16.59
C ALA A 189 23.74 69.49 -15.94
#